data_AF-A0A2E9Y2G4-F1
#
_entry.id   AF-A0A2E9Y2G4-F1
#
_cell.length_a   1.000
_cell.length_b   1.000
_cell.length_c   1.000
_cell.angle_alpha   90.00
_cell.angle_beta   90.00
_cell.angle_gamma   90.00
#
_symmetry.space_group_name_H-M   'P 1'
#
loop_
_entity.id
_entity.type
_entity.pdbx_description
1 polymer ?
#
loop_
_entity_poly.entity_id
_entity_poly.type
_entity_poly.pdbx_seq_one_letter_code
_entity_poly.pdbx_strand_id
1 'polypeptide(L)'
;MTKSRLYLTYAAVLTGLAATAVGFASPQAASSHQPHAGQQQRAIKALSADDIDGYLKGKGMGFAKSDELNHYPSPLHLRQMAAGINLTAKQLADIAPIETHMKAAAKRLGHIVLEKEESLDALFASGGAEPDAVRRLTADIGQLRDELQAVYLMAHLQVRPLLGPHQIAICDRLRGYTSGGSGTGESGHSRHGKH
;
A
#
# COMPACT_ATOMS: atom_id res chain seq x y z
N MET A 1 100.93 33.72 -2.14
CA MET A 1 100.53 34.61 -1.03
C MET A 1 99.13 34.23 -0.58
N THR A 2 99.02 33.89 0.69
CA THR A 2 97.98 33.08 1.33
C THR A 2 96.64 33.82 1.46
N LYS A 3 95.56 33.23 0.92
CA LYS A 3 94.13 33.51 1.23
C LYS A 3 93.42 32.16 1.05
N SER A 4 92.49 31.66 1.85
CA SER A 4 91.74 32.11 3.01
C SER A 4 91.12 30.83 3.62
N ARG A 5 91.02 30.71 4.95
CA ARG A 5 90.26 29.67 5.67
C ARG A 5 88.97 30.33 6.17
N LEU A 6 87.76 29.94 5.73
CA LEU A 6 86.90 28.80 6.10
C LEU A 6 85.93 29.09 7.26
N TYR A 7 84.75 28.46 7.18
CA TYR A 7 83.69 28.24 8.20
C TYR A 7 82.65 29.38 8.36
N LEU A 8 81.34 29.19 8.65
CA LEU A 8 80.55 28.05 9.17
C LEU A 8 79.02 28.35 9.01
N THR A 9 78.24 27.34 8.62
CA THR A 9 76.86 26.92 9.04
C THR A 9 75.63 27.81 9.33
N TYR A 10 74.48 27.26 8.88
CA TYR A 10 73.11 27.14 9.43
C TYR A 10 72.15 28.35 9.52
N ALA A 11 70.97 28.24 8.88
CA ALA A 11 69.64 28.26 9.52
C ALA A 11 68.49 28.12 8.48
N ALA A 12 67.46 27.36 8.84
CA ALA A 12 66.27 27.06 8.05
C ALA A 12 65.12 28.06 8.29
N VAL A 13 64.23 28.27 7.31
CA VAL A 13 62.81 28.62 7.54
C VAL A 13 61.92 28.04 6.43
N LEU A 14 60.90 27.29 6.86
CA LEU A 14 59.78 26.71 6.12
C LEU A 14 58.59 27.67 6.07
N THR A 15 57.91 27.76 4.92
CA THR A 15 56.46 28.06 4.76
C THR A 15 56.11 27.68 3.31
N GLY A 16 55.20 26.77 2.94
CA GLY A 16 53.98 26.30 3.60
C GLY A 16 52.75 26.93 2.94
N LEU A 17 52.41 26.55 1.70
CA LEU A 17 51.16 26.99 1.04
C LEU A 17 50.28 25.77 0.73
N ALA A 18 49.25 25.56 1.55
CA ALA A 18 48.25 24.53 1.36
C ALA A 18 47.21 24.99 0.33
N ALA A 19 47.07 24.24 -0.78
CA ALA A 19 46.02 24.45 -1.76
C ALA A 19 44.71 23.82 -1.26
N THR A 20 43.72 24.65 -0.93
CA THR A 20 42.36 24.20 -0.63
C THR A 20 41.63 23.84 -1.92
N ALA A 21 41.41 22.56 -2.17
CA ALA A 21 40.55 22.08 -3.25
C ALA A 21 39.08 22.33 -2.86
N VAL A 22 38.41 23.23 -3.59
CA VAL A 22 36.96 23.41 -3.49
C VAL A 22 36.30 22.23 -4.17
N GLY A 23 35.69 21.34 -3.37
CA GLY A 23 34.87 20.24 -3.88
C GLY A 23 33.60 20.78 -4.53
N PHE A 24 33.45 20.60 -5.83
CA PHE A 24 32.17 20.76 -6.49
C PHE A 24 31.22 19.68 -5.96
N ALA A 25 30.24 20.10 -5.15
CA ALA A 25 29.09 19.25 -4.85
C ALA A 25 28.33 19.04 -6.16
N SER A 26 28.39 17.83 -6.71
CA SER A 26 27.51 17.45 -7.81
C SER A 26 26.06 17.67 -7.37
N PRO A 27 25.23 18.42 -8.11
CA PRO A 27 23.82 18.46 -7.82
C PRO A 27 23.30 17.04 -7.94
N GLN A 28 22.87 16.48 -6.81
CA GLN A 28 22.18 15.21 -6.77
C GLN A 28 20.91 15.41 -7.59
N ALA A 29 20.90 14.87 -8.81
CA ALA A 29 19.74 14.94 -9.67
C ALA A 29 18.58 14.33 -8.90
N ALA A 30 17.69 15.19 -8.38
CA ALA A 30 16.42 14.76 -7.84
C ALA A 30 15.75 13.99 -8.96
N SER A 31 15.66 12.66 -8.83
CA SER A 31 14.88 11.86 -9.76
C SER A 31 13.48 12.45 -9.74
N SER A 32 13.10 13.11 -10.83
CA SER A 32 11.73 13.60 -10.99
C SER A 32 10.85 12.37 -10.94
N HIS A 33 10.23 12.11 -9.79
CA HIS A 33 9.32 11.01 -9.63
C HIS A 33 8.13 11.31 -10.55
N GLN A 34 8.07 10.63 -11.69
CA GLN A 34 6.95 10.71 -12.62
C GLN A 34 6.02 9.54 -12.26
N PRO A 35 5.11 9.68 -11.27
CA PRO A 35 4.37 8.55 -10.71
C PRO A 35 3.60 7.76 -11.76
N HIS A 36 3.22 8.40 -12.87
CA HIS A 36 2.44 7.80 -13.95
C HIS A 36 3.25 7.38 -15.19
N ALA A 37 4.56 7.67 -15.24
CA ALA A 37 5.37 7.30 -16.39
C ALA A 37 5.43 5.77 -16.56
N GLY A 38 5.14 5.28 -17.76
CA GLY A 38 5.06 3.86 -18.09
C GLY A 38 3.67 3.25 -17.87
N GLN A 39 2.80 3.91 -17.09
CA GLN A 39 1.45 3.40 -16.80
C GLN A 39 0.51 3.49 -18.02
N GLN A 40 0.83 4.31 -19.03
CA GLN A 40 0.08 4.39 -20.29
C GLN A 40 0.07 3.09 -21.09
N GLN A 41 0.93 2.12 -20.74
CA GLN A 41 1.00 0.78 -21.35
C GLN A 41 0.15 -0.27 -20.62
N ARG A 42 -0.56 0.10 -19.55
CA ARG A 42 -1.48 -0.81 -18.85
C ARG A 42 -2.69 -1.13 -19.73
N ALA A 43 -3.28 -2.30 -19.50
CA ALA A 43 -4.51 -2.73 -20.18
C ALA A 43 -5.66 -1.75 -19.95
N ILE A 44 -5.91 -1.37 -18.69
CA ILE A 44 -6.80 -0.28 -18.30
C ILE A 44 -5.94 0.74 -17.56
N LYS A 45 -5.78 1.97 -18.10
CA LYS A 45 -4.72 2.89 -17.65
C LYS A 45 -4.92 3.35 -16.21
N ALA A 46 -6.17 3.46 -15.78
CA ALA A 46 -6.56 3.84 -14.43
C ALA A 46 -6.34 2.75 -13.36
N LEU A 47 -6.18 1.48 -13.74
CA LEU A 47 -6.14 0.36 -12.80
C LEU A 47 -4.76 -0.32 -12.78
N SER A 48 -4.28 -0.68 -11.59
CA SER A 48 -3.11 -1.53 -11.45
C SER A 48 -3.45 -3.00 -11.77
N ALA A 49 -2.42 -3.83 -11.96
CA ALA A 49 -2.62 -5.27 -12.12
C ALA A 49 -3.28 -5.91 -10.88
N ASP A 50 -2.96 -5.40 -9.68
CA ASP A 50 -3.56 -5.85 -8.42
C ASP A 50 -5.03 -5.44 -8.32
N ASP A 51 -5.42 -4.27 -8.84
CA ASP A 51 -6.83 -3.85 -8.90
C ASP A 51 -7.62 -4.78 -9.83
N ILE A 52 -7.09 -5.04 -11.02
CA ILE A 52 -7.70 -5.95 -11.99
C ILE A 52 -7.87 -7.34 -11.39
N ASP A 53 -6.80 -7.89 -10.80
CA ASP A 53 -6.86 -9.18 -10.13
C ASP A 53 -7.84 -9.18 -8.95
N GLY A 54 -7.94 -8.05 -8.24
CA GLY A 54 -8.87 -7.82 -7.15
C GLY A 54 -10.32 -7.92 -7.59
N TYR A 55 -10.70 -7.21 -8.65
CA TYR A 55 -12.04 -7.28 -9.22
C TYR A 55 -12.35 -8.68 -9.79
N LEU A 56 -11.43 -9.28 -10.55
CA LEU A 56 -11.62 -10.61 -11.14
C LEU A 56 -11.81 -11.71 -10.07
N LYS A 57 -11.07 -11.63 -8.97
CA LYS A 57 -11.12 -12.65 -7.91
C LYS A 57 -12.10 -12.31 -6.79
N GLY A 58 -12.70 -11.11 -6.79
CA GLY A 58 -13.54 -10.62 -5.70
C GLY A 58 -12.76 -10.49 -4.40
N LYS A 59 -11.59 -9.83 -4.44
CA LYS A 59 -10.80 -9.49 -3.24
C LYS A 59 -11.43 -8.30 -2.53
N GLY A 60 -11.30 -8.26 -1.21
CA GLY A 60 -11.86 -7.18 -0.38
C GLY A 60 -11.36 -5.77 -0.72
N MET A 61 -10.19 -5.61 -1.35
CA MET A 61 -9.64 -4.34 -1.87
C MET A 61 -9.74 -3.12 -0.91
N GLY A 62 -9.85 -3.35 0.40
CA GLY A 62 -10.06 -2.31 1.40
C GLY A 62 -11.51 -1.83 1.58
N PHE A 63 -12.49 -2.35 0.83
CA PHE A 63 -13.91 -1.99 0.93
C PHE A 63 -14.49 -2.19 2.34
N ALA A 64 -14.00 -3.19 3.08
CA ALA A 64 -14.47 -3.55 4.41
C ALA A 64 -13.63 -2.97 5.57
N LYS A 65 -12.71 -2.03 5.32
CA LYS A 65 -11.81 -1.53 6.37
C LYS A 65 -12.56 -0.94 7.58
N SER A 66 -13.67 -0.24 7.33
CA SER A 66 -14.53 0.31 8.39
C SER A 66 -15.03 -0.78 9.34
N ASP A 67 -15.33 -1.97 8.83
CA ASP A 67 -15.85 -3.08 9.62
C ASP A 67 -14.70 -3.83 10.31
N GLU A 68 -13.68 -4.21 9.55
CA GLU A 68 -12.55 -4.99 10.07
C GLU A 68 -11.85 -4.30 11.23
N LEU A 69 -11.64 -2.98 11.13
CA LEU A 69 -10.96 -2.20 12.16
C LEU A 69 -11.87 -1.82 13.33
N ASN A 70 -13.16 -2.12 13.26
CA ASN A 70 -14.14 -1.88 14.33
C ASN A 70 -14.76 -3.18 14.87
N HIS A 71 -14.00 -4.28 14.87
CA HIS A 71 -14.38 -5.56 15.49
C HIS A 71 -15.55 -6.28 14.80
N TYR A 72 -15.63 -6.16 13.46
CA TYR A 72 -16.53 -6.95 12.61
C TYR A 72 -15.72 -7.94 11.76
N PRO A 73 -15.62 -9.21 12.18
CA PRO A 73 -14.78 -10.21 11.49
C PRO A 73 -15.25 -10.52 10.07
N SER A 74 -14.30 -10.67 9.15
CA SER A 74 -14.58 -11.03 7.76
C SER A 74 -15.00 -12.49 7.61
N PRO A 75 -16.08 -12.81 6.86
CA PRO A 75 -16.43 -14.20 6.54
C PRO A 75 -15.29 -14.98 5.86
N LEU A 76 -14.43 -14.30 5.10
CA LEU A 76 -13.29 -14.93 4.39
C LEU A 76 -12.24 -15.48 5.35
N HIS A 77 -11.87 -14.68 6.34
CA HIS A 77 -10.77 -15.02 7.25
C HIS A 77 -11.22 -16.01 8.33
N LEU A 78 -12.51 -16.00 8.71
CA LEU A 78 -13.03 -16.86 9.78
C LEU A 78 -12.82 -18.35 9.52
N ARG A 79 -13.03 -18.82 8.28
CA ARG A 79 -12.79 -20.24 7.94
C ARG A 79 -11.30 -20.59 7.94
N GLN A 80 -10.44 -19.68 7.51
CA GLN A 80 -8.99 -19.86 7.54
C GLN A 80 -8.47 -19.92 8.99
N MET A 81 -9.18 -19.27 9.91
CA MET A 81 -8.83 -19.15 11.33
C MET A 81 -9.68 -20.08 12.22
N ALA A 82 -10.49 -20.97 11.64
CA ALA A 82 -11.54 -21.70 12.36
C ALA A 82 -11.03 -22.49 13.58
N ALA A 83 -9.88 -23.17 13.43
CA ALA A 83 -9.25 -23.91 14.51
C ALA A 83 -8.75 -22.98 15.64
N GLY A 84 -8.24 -21.80 15.31
CA GLY A 84 -7.75 -20.83 16.29
C GLY A 84 -8.87 -20.11 17.05
N ILE A 85 -10.05 -19.94 16.44
CA ILE A 85 -11.21 -19.24 17.02
C ILE A 85 -12.16 -20.21 17.74
N ASN A 86 -11.98 -21.52 17.61
CA ASN A 86 -12.89 -22.56 18.10
C ASN A 86 -14.33 -22.35 17.57
N LEU A 87 -14.48 -22.18 16.25
CA LEU A 87 -15.82 -22.14 15.63
C LEU A 87 -16.53 -23.48 15.77
N THR A 88 -17.79 -23.46 16.18
CA THR A 88 -18.62 -24.67 16.21
C THR A 88 -19.00 -25.11 14.79
N ALA A 89 -19.36 -26.39 14.63
CA ALA A 89 -19.87 -26.90 13.34
C ALA A 89 -21.09 -26.10 12.85
N LYS A 90 -21.97 -25.67 13.76
CA LYS A 90 -23.10 -24.80 13.44
C LYS A 90 -22.67 -23.43 12.93
N GLN A 91 -21.74 -22.75 13.63
CA GLN A 91 -21.23 -21.45 13.17
C GLN A 91 -20.57 -21.55 11.79
N LEU A 92 -19.79 -22.61 11.53
CA LEU A 92 -19.20 -22.85 10.22
C LEU A 92 -20.26 -23.04 9.13
N ALA A 93 -21.32 -23.81 9.42
CA ALA A 93 -22.43 -24.02 8.50
C ALA A 93 -23.21 -22.73 8.22
N ASP A 94 -23.40 -21.88 9.23
CA ASP A 94 -24.12 -20.60 9.11
C ASP A 94 -23.28 -19.52 8.37
N ILE A 95 -21.94 -19.53 8.52
CA ILE A 95 -21.02 -18.57 7.86
C ILE A 95 -20.76 -18.91 6.38
N ALA A 96 -20.68 -20.19 6.03
CA ALA A 96 -20.36 -20.65 4.68
C ALA A 96 -21.25 -20.06 3.55
N PRO A 97 -22.59 -19.97 3.67
CA PRO A 97 -23.42 -19.35 2.65
C PRO A 97 -23.17 -17.85 2.52
N ILE A 98 -22.88 -17.15 3.62
CA ILE A 98 -22.56 -15.70 3.61
C ILE A 98 -21.28 -15.45 2.80
N GLU A 99 -20.22 -16.22 3.08
CA GLU A 99 -18.95 -16.13 2.35
C GLU A 99 -19.14 -16.42 0.85
N THR A 100 -19.88 -17.47 0.52
CA THR A 100 -20.15 -17.88 -0.85
C THR A 100 -20.91 -16.80 -1.62
N HIS A 101 -21.98 -16.27 -1.03
CA HIS A 101 -22.78 -15.23 -1.65
C HIS A 101 -21.97 -13.95 -1.88
N MET A 102 -21.25 -13.49 -0.85
CA MET A 102 -20.40 -12.31 -0.93
C MET A 102 -19.35 -12.45 -2.04
N LYS A 103 -18.65 -13.58 -2.12
CA LYS A 103 -17.65 -13.86 -3.17
C LYS A 103 -18.26 -13.85 -4.57
N ALA A 104 -19.43 -14.47 -4.74
CA ALA A 104 -20.10 -14.54 -6.04
C ALA A 104 -20.57 -13.15 -6.49
N ALA A 105 -21.16 -12.36 -5.58
CA ALA A 105 -21.57 -10.99 -5.85
C ALA A 105 -20.36 -10.09 -6.18
N ALA A 106 -19.29 -10.17 -5.39
CA ALA A 106 -18.09 -9.37 -5.57
C ALA A 106 -17.42 -9.62 -6.93
N LYS A 107 -17.30 -10.89 -7.34
CA LYS A 107 -16.76 -11.23 -8.67
C LYS A 107 -17.64 -10.68 -9.79
N ARG A 108 -18.96 -10.91 -9.71
CA ARG A 108 -19.91 -10.40 -10.72
C ARG A 108 -19.81 -8.89 -10.89
N LEU A 109 -19.86 -8.14 -9.79
CA LEU A 109 -19.75 -6.68 -9.82
C LEU A 109 -18.36 -6.25 -10.31
N GLY A 110 -17.29 -6.92 -9.87
CA GLY A 110 -15.93 -6.63 -10.31
C GLY A 110 -15.74 -6.78 -11.82
N HIS A 111 -16.31 -7.82 -12.44
CA HIS A 111 -16.30 -7.95 -13.90
C HIS A 111 -16.97 -6.76 -14.60
N ILE A 112 -18.14 -6.33 -14.11
CA ILE A 112 -18.86 -5.18 -14.70
C ILE A 112 -18.08 -3.87 -14.49
N VAL A 113 -17.43 -3.68 -13.34
CA VAL A 113 -16.55 -2.52 -13.10
C VAL A 113 -15.42 -2.49 -14.12
N LEU A 114 -14.76 -3.63 -14.38
CA LEU A 114 -13.67 -3.71 -15.36
C LEU A 114 -14.14 -3.37 -16.76
N GLU A 115 -15.30 -3.88 -17.20
CA GLU A 115 -15.88 -3.56 -18.51
C GLU A 115 -16.17 -2.05 -18.66
N LYS A 116 -16.68 -1.40 -17.61
CA LYS A 116 -16.97 0.03 -17.61
C LYS A 116 -15.71 0.89 -17.58
N GLU A 117 -14.71 0.49 -16.82
CA GLU A 117 -13.40 1.16 -16.78
C GLU A 117 -12.67 1.03 -18.12
N GLU A 118 -12.75 -0.13 -18.78
CA GLU A 118 -12.24 -0.32 -20.14
C GLU A 118 -12.99 0.56 -21.16
N SER A 119 -14.32 0.67 -21.03
CA SER A 119 -15.12 1.54 -21.88
C SER A 119 -14.75 3.02 -21.70
N LEU A 120 -14.51 3.45 -20.46
CA LEU A 120 -14.07 4.82 -20.16
C LEU A 120 -12.67 5.08 -20.73
N ASP A 121 -11.75 4.14 -20.57
CA ASP A 121 -10.39 4.22 -21.12
C ASP A 121 -10.41 4.33 -22.66
N ALA A 122 -11.20 3.50 -23.33
CA ALA A 122 -11.37 3.49 -24.78
C ALA A 122 -11.97 4.81 -25.31
N LEU A 123 -12.93 5.38 -24.57
CA LEU A 123 -13.53 6.67 -24.91
C LEU A 123 -12.46 7.77 -25.00
N PHE A 124 -11.57 7.87 -24.02
CA PHE A 124 -10.47 8.82 -24.05
C PHE A 124 -9.41 8.48 -25.09
N ALA A 125 -9.04 7.19 -25.22
CA ALA A 125 -8.03 6.75 -26.18
C ALA A 125 -8.43 7.03 -27.64
N SER A 126 -9.73 7.02 -27.94
CA SER A 126 -10.27 7.34 -29.28
C SER A 126 -10.31 8.83 -29.60
N GLY A 127 -10.14 9.71 -28.60
CA GLY A 127 -10.38 11.16 -28.73
C GLY A 127 -11.86 11.57 -28.77
N GLY A 128 -12.79 10.63 -28.66
CA GLY A 128 -14.25 10.85 -28.70
C GLY A 128 -14.90 11.08 -27.34
N ALA A 129 -14.15 11.58 -26.34
CA ALA A 129 -14.65 11.77 -24.99
C ALA A 129 -15.60 12.97 -24.86
N GLU A 130 -16.88 12.71 -25.08
CA GLU A 130 -17.95 13.69 -24.88
C GLU A 130 -18.32 13.84 -23.38
N PRO A 131 -18.55 15.06 -22.87
CA PRO A 131 -18.80 15.31 -21.45
C PRO A 131 -19.95 14.51 -20.85
N ASP A 132 -21.05 14.31 -21.59
CA ASP A 132 -22.20 13.52 -21.13
C ASP A 132 -21.89 12.02 -21.03
N ALA A 133 -21.13 11.48 -21.99
CA ALA A 133 -20.73 10.08 -21.97
C ALA A 133 -19.80 9.80 -20.79
N VAL A 134 -18.83 10.69 -20.55
CA VAL A 134 -17.93 10.61 -19.39
C VAL A 134 -18.73 10.64 -18.09
N ARG A 135 -19.66 11.59 -17.92
CA ARG A 135 -20.50 11.68 -16.70
C ARG A 135 -21.31 10.42 -16.45
N ARG A 136 -21.91 9.82 -17.48
CA ARG A 136 -22.69 8.60 -17.34
C ARG A 136 -21.82 7.41 -16.95
N LEU A 137 -20.69 7.20 -17.65
CA LEU A 137 -19.78 6.09 -17.34
C LEU A 137 -19.20 6.21 -15.93
N THR A 138 -18.79 7.40 -15.50
CA THR A 138 -18.24 7.57 -14.14
C THR A 138 -19.30 7.42 -13.06
N ALA A 139 -20.54 7.82 -13.32
CA ALA A 139 -21.67 7.55 -12.42
C ALA A 139 -21.96 6.04 -12.31
N ASP A 140 -22.01 5.32 -13.44
CA ASP A 140 -22.20 3.86 -13.46
C ASP A 140 -21.09 3.14 -12.67
N ILE A 141 -19.82 3.52 -12.90
CA ILE A 141 -18.66 2.97 -12.16
C ILE A 141 -18.77 3.26 -10.67
N GLY A 142 -19.15 4.48 -10.31
CA GLY A 142 -19.37 4.90 -8.92
C GLY A 142 -20.41 4.01 -8.24
N GLN A 143 -21.58 3.86 -8.86
CA GLN A 143 -22.65 3.02 -8.32
C GLN A 143 -22.21 1.56 -8.15
N LEU A 144 -21.50 0.99 -9.13
CA LEU A 144 -21.00 -0.38 -9.04
C LEU A 144 -19.98 -0.56 -7.90
N ARG A 145 -19.14 0.45 -7.65
CA ARG A 145 -18.20 0.44 -6.52
C ARG A 145 -18.90 0.56 -5.18
N ASP A 146 -19.94 1.39 -5.10
CA ASP A 146 -20.76 1.52 -3.89
C ASP A 146 -21.50 0.21 -3.58
N GLU A 147 -22.08 -0.43 -4.61
CA GLU A 147 -22.69 -1.76 -4.48
C GLU A 147 -21.68 -2.82 -4.04
N LEU A 148 -20.47 -2.81 -4.61
CA LEU A 148 -19.40 -3.73 -4.23
C LEU A 148 -18.96 -3.50 -2.78
N GLN A 149 -18.86 -2.24 -2.35
CA GLN A 149 -18.56 -1.91 -0.96
C GLN A 149 -19.65 -2.44 -0.03
N ALA A 150 -20.91 -2.20 -0.37
CA ALA A 150 -22.05 -2.68 0.42
C ALA A 150 -22.07 -4.21 0.53
N VAL A 151 -21.73 -4.95 -0.54
CA VAL A 151 -21.62 -6.43 -0.50
C VAL A 151 -20.66 -6.89 0.59
N TYR A 152 -19.48 -6.25 0.70
CA TYR A 152 -18.54 -6.60 1.76
C TYR A 152 -19.04 -6.22 3.15
N LEU A 153 -19.51 -4.97 3.33
CA LEU A 153 -19.94 -4.49 4.65
C LEU A 153 -21.13 -5.30 5.19
N MET A 154 -22.11 -5.61 4.33
CA MET A 154 -23.27 -6.42 4.73
C MET A 154 -22.87 -7.83 5.16
N ALA A 155 -21.89 -8.44 4.49
CA ALA A 155 -21.42 -9.77 4.86
C ALA A 155 -20.76 -9.79 6.25
N HIS A 156 -20.02 -8.73 6.59
CA HIS A 156 -19.44 -8.55 7.93
C HIS A 156 -20.55 -8.36 9.00
N LEU A 157 -21.57 -7.55 8.70
CA LEU A 157 -22.73 -7.38 9.59
C LEU A 157 -23.51 -8.68 9.82
N GLN A 158 -23.66 -9.52 8.80
CA GLN A 158 -24.34 -10.82 8.91
C GLN A 158 -23.57 -11.83 9.76
N VAL A 159 -22.24 -11.82 9.67
CA VAL A 159 -21.36 -12.72 10.42
C VAL A 159 -21.25 -12.33 11.89
N ARG A 160 -21.19 -11.03 12.18
CA ARG A 160 -20.94 -10.51 13.53
C ARG A 160 -21.82 -11.09 14.65
N PRO A 161 -23.15 -11.27 14.49
CA PRO A 161 -24.00 -11.86 15.53
C PRO A 161 -23.83 -13.36 15.69
N LEU A 162 -23.16 -14.05 14.75
CA LEU A 162 -22.89 -15.49 14.84
C LEU A 162 -21.73 -15.81 15.79
N LEU A 163 -20.98 -14.81 16.24
CA LEU A 163 -19.78 -14.96 17.05
C LEU A 163 -19.97 -14.40 18.47
N GLY A 164 -19.45 -15.13 19.45
CA GLY A 164 -19.37 -14.63 20.82
C GLY A 164 -18.27 -13.57 21.01
N PRO A 165 -18.36 -12.70 22.03
CA PRO A 165 -17.36 -11.66 22.29
C PRO A 165 -15.92 -12.20 22.39
N HIS A 166 -15.74 -13.37 23.00
CA HIS A 166 -14.43 -14.04 23.10
C HIS A 166 -13.87 -14.45 21.73
N GLN A 167 -14.72 -14.94 20.83
CA GLN A 167 -14.31 -15.33 19.47
C GLN A 167 -13.87 -14.11 18.66
N ILE A 168 -14.57 -12.98 18.79
CA ILE A 168 -14.21 -11.71 18.13
C ILE A 168 -12.86 -11.20 18.66
N ALA A 169 -12.64 -11.22 19.97
CA ALA A 169 -11.34 -10.83 20.54
C ALA A 169 -10.18 -11.71 20.03
N ILE A 170 -10.41 -13.02 19.84
CA ILE A 170 -9.41 -13.91 19.21
C ILE A 170 -9.19 -13.52 17.74
N CYS A 171 -10.26 -13.22 16.99
CA CYS A 171 -10.14 -12.77 15.60
C CYS A 171 -9.27 -11.52 15.50
N ASP A 172 -9.56 -10.50 16.31
CA ASP A 172 -8.82 -9.23 16.29
C ASP A 172 -7.34 -9.43 16.64
N ARG A 173 -7.05 -10.29 17.62
CA ARG A 173 -5.67 -10.64 17.97
C ARG A 173 -4.94 -11.35 16.83
N LEU A 174 -5.57 -12.35 16.23
CA LEU A 174 -4.98 -13.09 15.11
C LEU A 174 -4.81 -12.23 13.85
N ARG A 175 -5.62 -11.16 13.71
CA ARG A 175 -5.48 -10.14 12.67
C ARG A 175 -4.47 -9.03 13.01
N GLY A 176 -3.97 -8.98 14.25
CA GLY A 176 -2.99 -7.98 14.71
C GLY A 176 -3.60 -6.64 15.13
N TYR A 177 -4.92 -6.55 15.36
CA TYR A 177 -5.61 -5.31 15.72
C TYR A 177 -5.50 -4.94 17.20
N THR A 178 -5.14 -5.90 18.07
CA THR A 178 -5.07 -5.69 19.52
C THR A 178 -3.66 -5.45 20.05
N SER A 179 -2.63 -5.54 19.20
CA SER A 179 -1.28 -5.10 19.55
C SER A 179 -1.28 -3.57 19.59
N GLY A 180 -1.49 -3.02 20.79
CA GLY A 180 -1.35 -1.59 21.05
C GLY A 180 -0.05 -1.08 20.46
N GLY A 181 -0.10 0.08 19.80
CA GLY A 181 1.05 0.67 19.14
C GLY A 181 2.25 0.79 20.08
N SER A 182 3.19 -0.13 19.95
CA SER A 182 4.59 0.16 20.19
C SER A 182 5.14 0.75 18.89
N GLY A 183 4.75 2.00 18.62
CA GLY A 183 5.62 2.93 17.92
C GLY A 183 6.83 3.22 18.81
N THR A 184 7.67 2.21 19.05
CA THR A 184 9.07 2.47 19.37
C THR A 184 9.73 2.75 18.04
N GLY A 185 9.64 4.01 17.62
CA GLY A 185 10.77 4.64 16.96
C GLY A 185 11.93 4.64 17.95
N GLU A 186 12.57 3.48 18.13
CA GLU A 186 13.90 3.46 18.70
C GLU A 186 14.84 3.96 17.61
N SER A 187 15.22 5.22 17.81
CA SER A 187 16.43 5.83 17.31
C SER A 187 17.54 4.81 17.08
N GLY A 188 17.78 4.49 15.81
CA GLY A 188 19.13 4.16 15.34
C GLY A 188 19.99 5.42 15.34
N HIS A 189 20.19 6.05 16.50
CA HIS A 189 21.29 6.98 16.68
C HIS A 189 22.56 6.14 16.71
N SER A 190 23.19 6.06 15.54
CA SER A 190 24.53 5.55 15.40
C SER A 190 25.46 6.36 16.31
N ARG A 191 25.92 5.72 17.39
CA ARG A 191 27.01 6.23 18.22
C ARG A 191 28.25 6.35 17.34
N HIS A 192 28.65 7.57 17.01
CA HIS A 192 30.04 7.88 16.73
C HIS A 192 30.55 8.72 17.89
N GLY A 193 31.35 8.11 18.76
CA GLY A 193 32.00 8.83 19.84
C GLY A 193 33.04 9.80 19.30
N LYS A 194 33.23 10.91 20.02
CA LYS A 194 34.55 11.47 20.36
C LYS A 194 34.40 12.70 21.28
N HIS A 195 35.26 12.70 22.29
CA HIS A 195 35.57 13.72 23.31
C HIS A 195 34.68 13.76 24.53
#